data_AF-A0A0M6YF91-F1
#
_entry.id   AF-A0A0M6YF91-F1
#
_cell.length_a   1.000
_cell.length_b   1.000
_cell.length_c   1.000
_cell.angle_alpha   90.00
_cell.angle_beta   90.00
_cell.angle_gamma   90.00
#
_symmetry.space_group_name_H-M   'P 1'
#
loop_
_entity.id
_entity.type
_entity.pdbx_description
1 polymer ?
#
loop_
_entity_poly.entity_id
_entity_poly.type
_entity_poly.pdbx_seq_one_letter_code
_entity_poly.pdbx_strand_id
1 'polypeptide(L)' 'MSEQIEASINDELARLKARKVPVGQSLTHCADCEEPIPDARRAALPGVKLCIDCAGQRDTRNAPRGGINRRGSKDSQLK' A
#
# COMPACT_ATOMS: atom_id res chain seq x y z
N MET A 1 -19.34 16.24 -17.97
CA MET A 1 -19.67 15.07 -17.09
C MET A 1 -18.56 14.01 -17.14
N SER A 2 -17.98 13.67 -18.30
CA SER A 2 -16.81 12.75 -18.39
C SER A 2 -15.56 13.25 -17.63
N GLU A 3 -15.28 14.56 -17.73
CA GLU A 3 -14.07 15.18 -17.18
C GLU A 3 -13.94 15.07 -15.64
N GLN A 4 -15.06 15.08 -14.91
CA GLN A 4 -15.07 14.91 -13.45
C GLN A 4 -14.72 13.48 -13.03
N ILE A 5 -15.12 12.48 -13.83
CA ILE A 5 -14.80 11.07 -13.60
C ILE A 5 -13.30 10.85 -13.84
N GLU A 6 -12.79 11.39 -14.95
CA GLU A 6 -11.37 11.30 -15.32
C GLU A 6 -10.47 11.96 -14.27
N ALA A 7 -10.82 13.16 -13.80
CA ALA A 7 -10.11 13.84 -12.73
C ALA A 7 -10.06 13.00 -11.44
N SER A 8 -11.20 12.42 -11.02
CA SER A 8 -11.23 11.57 -9.82
C SER A 8 -10.42 10.28 -9.97
N ILE A 9 -10.34 9.70 -11.17
CA ILE A 9 -9.50 8.51 -11.43
C ILE A 9 -8.03 8.89 -11.34
N ASN A 10 -7.64 9.99 -11.98
CA ASN A 10 -6.26 10.47 -11.98
C ASN A 10 -5.76 10.79 -10.58
N ASP A 11 -6.59 11.41 -9.74
CA ASP A 11 -6.27 11.70 -8.35
C ASP A 11 -6.01 10.43 -7.53
N GLU A 12 -6.86 9.40 -7.67
CA GLU A 12 -6.65 8.14 -6.95
C GLU A 12 -5.43 7.37 -7.48
N LEU A 13 -5.16 7.41 -8.80
CA LEU A 13 -3.94 6.84 -9.38
C LEU A 13 -2.68 7.55 -8.86
N ALA A 14 -2.70 8.88 -8.79
CA ALA A 14 -1.59 9.68 -8.25
C ALA A 14 -1.35 9.33 -6.78
N ARG A 15 -2.42 9.20 -5.99
CA ARG A 15 -2.34 8.79 -4.59
C ARG A 15 -1.76 7.39 -4.42
N LEU A 16 -2.17 6.43 -5.26
CA LEU A 16 -1.63 5.06 -5.22
C LEU A 16 -0.14 5.04 -5.58
N LYS A 17 0.28 5.79 -6.60
CA LYS A 17 1.68 5.92 -7.00
C LYS A 17 2.55 6.62 -5.96
N ALA A 18 1.99 7.59 -5.22
CA ALA A 18 2.70 8.30 -4.16
C ALA A 18 2.91 7.47 -2.88
N ARG A 19 2.30 6.27 -2.77
CA ARG A 19 2.54 5.38 -1.63
C ARG A 19 4.00 4.98 -1.60
N LYS A 20 4.63 5.11 -0.44
CA LYS A 20 6.02 4.67 -0.23
C LYS A 20 6.11 3.16 -0.44
N VAL A 21 6.89 2.76 -1.43
CA VAL A 21 7.29 1.38 -1.67
C VAL A 21 8.67 1.18 -1.02
N PRO A 22 8.97 0.01 -0.43
CA PRO A 22 10.33 -0.31 -0.04
C PRO A 22 11.31 -0.13 -1.22
N VAL A 23 12.53 0.27 -0.90
CA VAL A 23 13.63 0.46 -1.85
C VAL A 23 14.91 -0.09 -1.25
N GLY A 24 15.89 -0.38 -2.12
CA GLY A 24 17.21 -0.88 -1.71
C GLY A 24 17.35 -2.39 -1.82
N GLN A 25 18.34 -2.95 -1.13
CA GLN A 25 18.60 -4.39 -1.14
C GLN A 25 17.55 -5.14 -0.33
N SER A 26 17.01 -6.19 -0.92
CA SER A 26 16.09 -7.12 -0.26
C SER A 26 16.83 -7.98 0.75
N LEU A 27 16.17 -8.34 1.86
CA LEU A 27 16.73 -9.29 2.81
C LEU A 27 16.79 -10.70 2.21
N THR A 28 17.77 -11.48 2.65
CA THR A 28 17.88 -12.89 2.27
C THR A 28 16.90 -13.78 3.03
N HIS A 29 16.61 -13.42 4.28
CA HIS A 29 15.70 -14.12 5.18
C HIS A 29 14.62 -13.16 5.70
N CYS A 30 13.45 -13.71 6.00
CA CYS A 30 12.31 -12.99 6.53
C CYS A 30 12.62 -12.41 7.90
N ALA A 31 12.31 -11.13 8.12
CA ALA A 31 12.52 -10.49 9.42
C ALA A 31 11.58 -11.00 10.53
N ASP A 32 10.53 -11.76 10.20
CA ASP A 32 9.53 -12.24 11.16
C ASP A 32 9.67 -13.73 11.49
N CYS A 33 9.85 -14.57 10.47
CA CYS A 33 9.92 -16.03 10.63
C CYS A 33 11.31 -16.61 10.33
N GLU A 34 12.28 -15.77 9.95
CA GLU A 34 13.65 -16.17 9.60
C GLU A 34 13.78 -17.14 8.39
N GLU A 35 12.68 -17.46 7.71
CA GLU A 35 12.69 -18.29 6.50
C GLU A 35 13.28 -17.54 5.30
N PRO A 36 13.95 -18.24 4.36
CA PRO A 36 14.51 -17.62 3.17
C PRO A 36 13.43 -16.95 2.30
N ILE A 37 13.68 -15.70 1.89
CA ILE A 37 12.78 -14.99 0.97
C ILE A 37 13.07 -15.44 -0.47
N PRO A 38 12.07 -15.94 -1.21
CA PRO A 38 12.27 -16.39 -2.59
C PRO A 38 12.80 -15.29 -3.52
N ASP A 39 13.69 -15.65 -4.45
CA ASP A 39 14.28 -14.70 -5.40
C ASP A 39 13.25 -13.96 -6.25
N ALA A 40 12.20 -14.65 -6.69
CA ALA A 40 11.10 -14.04 -7.43
C ALA A 40 10.47 -12.88 -6.64
N ARG A 41 10.36 -13.00 -5.31
CA ARG A 41 9.82 -11.95 -4.45
C ARG A 41 10.81 -10.80 -4.26
N ARG A 42 12.11 -11.12 -4.12
CA ARG A 42 13.19 -10.10 -4.03
C ARG A 42 13.29 -9.27 -5.31
N ALA A 43 13.10 -9.89 -6.47
CA ALA A 43 13.11 -9.24 -7.77
C ALA A 43 11.84 -8.40 -8.03
N ALA A 44 10.67 -8.92 -7.65
CA ALA A 44 9.40 -8.21 -7.83
C ALA A 44 9.26 -6.99 -6.90
N LEU A 45 9.83 -7.05 -5.69
CA LEU A 45 9.78 -5.99 -4.69
C LEU A 45 11.18 -5.73 -4.12
N PRO A 46 11.98 -4.85 -4.76
CA PRO A 46 13.27 -4.43 -4.23
C PRO A 46 13.13 -3.85 -2.82
N GLY A 47 13.99 -4.28 -1.89
CA GLY A 47 13.94 -3.87 -0.49
C GLY A 47 12.92 -4.63 0.35
N VAL A 48 12.40 -5.77 -0.14
CA VAL A 48 11.48 -6.63 0.64
C VAL A 48 12.19 -7.18 1.89
N LYS A 49 11.46 -7.15 3.02
CA LYS A 49 11.95 -7.62 4.32
C LYS A 49 11.22 -8.85 4.86
N LEU A 50 10.12 -9.26 4.20
CA LEU A 50 9.23 -10.30 4.67
C LEU A 50 8.93 -11.32 3.58
N CYS A 51 8.77 -12.58 3.96
CA CYS A 51 8.24 -13.62 3.09
C CYS A 51 6.77 -13.30 2.70
N ILE A 52 6.24 -14.07 1.75
CA ILE A 52 4.89 -13.84 1.23
C ILE A 52 3.82 -14.07 2.29
N ASP A 53 4.00 -15.09 3.13
CA ASP A 53 3.03 -15.46 4.17
C ASP A 53 2.97 -14.42 5.28
N CYS A 54 4.12 -14.02 5.84
CA CYS A 54 4.17 -12.96 6.86
C CYS A 54 3.66 -11.62 6.32
N ALA A 55 3.93 -11.29 5.05
CA ALA A 55 3.37 -10.09 4.43
C ALA A 55 1.84 -10.17 4.30
N GLY A 56 1.30 -11.30 3.83
CA GLY A 56 -0.15 -11.50 3.73
C GLY A 56 -0.87 -11.38 5.08
N GLN A 57 -0.26 -11.90 6.15
CA GLN A 57 -0.77 -11.73 7.51
C GLN A 57 -0.77 -10.27 7.99
N ARG A 58 0.18 -9.45 7.53
CA ARG A 58 0.23 -8.02 7.88
C ARG A 58 -0.75 -7.20 7.04
N ASP A 59 -0.88 -7.49 5.76
CA ASP A 59 -1.79 -6.76 4.87
C ASP A 59 -3.25 -6.93 5.26
N THR A 60 -3.65 -8.13 5.72
CA THR A 60 -4.99 -8.38 6.26
C THR A 60 -5.29 -7.60 7.53
N ARG A 61 -4.27 -7.17 8.29
CA ARG A 61 -4.41 -6.34 9.51
C ARG A 61 -4.53 -4.85 9.21
N ASN A 62 -4.20 -4.39 8.00
CA ASN A 62 -4.39 -2.98 7.62
C ASN A 62 -5.88 -2.72 7.37
N ALA A 63 -6.61 -2.39 8.44
CA ALA A 63 -7.95 -1.84 8.33
C ALA A 63 -7.92 -0.59 7.43
N PRO A 64 -8.94 -0.37 6.57
CA PRO A 64 -9.04 0.86 5.81
C PRO A 64 -9.04 2.02 6.80
N ARG A 65 -8.05 2.90 6.73
CA ARG A 65 -8.14 4.19 7.43
C ARG A 65 -9.43 4.84 6.97
N GLY A 66 -10.31 5.18 7.92
CA GLY A 66 -11.60 5.82 7.62
C GLY A 66 -11.39 6.95 6.62
N GLY A 67 -12.03 6.83 5.45
CA GLY A 67 -11.96 7.86 4.43
C GLY A 67 -12.78 9.08 4.85
N ILE A 68 -12.42 10.26 4.33
CA ILE A 68 -13.27 11.44 4.42
C ILE A 68 -14.54 11.16 3.62
N ASN A 69 -15.72 11.25 4.25
CA ASN A 69 -16.99 11.15 3.53
C ASN A 69 -17.19 12.44 2.73
N ARG A 70 -16.84 12.41 1.45
CA ARG A 70 -16.95 13.56 0.53
C ARG A 70 -18.40 14.00 0.23
N ARG A 71 -19.41 13.21 0.65
CA ARG A 71 -20.83 13.61 0.61
C ARG A 71 -21.30 14.31 1.89
N GLY A 72 -20.52 14.24 2.97
CA GLY A 72 -20.78 14.98 4.20
C GLY A 72 -20.36 16.45 4.07
N SER A 73 -20.97 17.33 4.87
CA SER A 73 -20.51 18.72 4.97
C SER A 73 -19.04 18.78 5.36
N LYS A 74 -18.27 19.71 4.77
CA LYS A 74 -16.88 19.99 5.15
C LYS A 74 -16.75 20.18 6.66
N ASP A 75 -17.73 20.84 7.30
CA ASP A 75 -17.76 21.10 8.74
C ASP A 75 -17.97 19.83 9.58
N SER A 76 -18.57 18.77 9.01
CA SER A 76 -18.73 17.48 9.68
C SER A 76 -17.50 16.58 9.55
N GLN A 77 -16.55 16.92 8.68
CA GLN A 77 -15.36 16.11 8.38
C GLN A 77 -14.07 16.69 9.00
N LEU A 78 -14.06 17.96 9.40
CA LEU A 78 -12.87 18.69 9.87
C LEU A 78 -12.83 18.93 11.40
N LYS A 79 -13.57 18.13 12.17
CA LYS A 79 -13.65 18.26 13.63
C LYS A 79 -12.70 17.30 14.33
#